data_AF-A0A848LGJ6-F1
#
_entry.id   AF-A0A848LGJ6-F1
#
_cell.length_a   1.000
_cell.length_b   1.000
_cell.length_c   1.000
_cell.angle_alpha   90.00
_cell.angle_beta   90.00
_cell.angle_gamma   90.00
#
_symmetry.space_group_name_H-M   'P 1'
#
loop_
_entity.id
_entity.type
_entity.pdbx_description
1 polymer ?
#
loop_
_entity_poly.entity_id
_entity_poly.type
_entity_poly.pdbx_seq_one_letter_code
_entity_poly.pdbx_strand_id
1 'polypeptide(L)' 'MLLELSAVEARELKQALESALRVLLDEIAHADQRAYRDMLRERYDRMDQLNRRLEMSLEGNQVYA' A
#
# COMPACT_ATOMS: atom_id res chain seq x y z
N MET A 1 1.65 -16.54 -10.38
CA MET A 1 2.86 -15.82 -10.84
C MET A 1 3.26 -14.86 -9.74
N LEU A 2 4.41 -15.08 -9.08
CA LEU A 2 5.06 -14.01 -8.33
C LEU A 2 5.64 -13.06 -9.37
N LEU A 3 5.21 -11.80 -9.39
CA LEU A 3 5.88 -10.77 -10.17
C LEU A 3 7.25 -10.54 -9.52
N GLU A 4 8.32 -10.99 -10.18
CA GLU A 4 9.67 -10.58 -9.80
C GLU A 4 9.85 -9.12 -10.23
N LEU A 5 9.58 -8.21 -9.30
CA LEU A 5 9.85 -6.80 -9.49
C LEU A 5 11.34 -6.56 -9.32
N SER A 6 11.94 -5.79 -10.22
CA SER A 6 13.25 -5.20 -9.96
C SER A 6 13.21 -4.31 -8.71
N ALA A 7 14.36 -4.06 -8.09
CA ALA A 7 14.44 -3.18 -6.93
C ALA A 7 13.92 -1.76 -7.22
N VAL A 8 14.01 -1.29 -8.47
CA VAL A 8 13.49 0.02 -8.90
C VAL A 8 11.97 -0.03 -8.98
N GLU A 9 11.40 -1.00 -9.69
CA GLU A 9 9.94 -1.16 -9.82
C GLU A 9 9.27 -1.40 -8.46
N ALA A 10 9.91 -2.14 -7.55
CA ALA A 10 9.41 -2.36 -6.20
C ALA A 10 9.40 -1.05 -5.37
N ARG A 11 10.39 -0.16 -5.54
CA ARG A 11 10.39 1.16 -4.89
C ARG A 11 9.34 2.09 -5.48
N GLU A 12 9.18 2.10 -6.79
CA GLU A 12 8.13 2.88 -7.47
C GLU A 12 6.73 2.42 -7.03
N LEU A 13 6.51 1.11 -6.95
CA LEU A 13 5.26 0.54 -6.46
C LEU A 13 5.02 0.93 -4.98
N LYS A 14 6.05 0.92 -4.14
CA LYS A 14 5.94 1.37 -2.73
C LYS A 14 5.49 2.83 -2.66
N GLN A 15 6.14 3.71 -3.43
CA GLN A 15 5.77 5.13 -3.47
C GLN A 15 4.34 5.35 -3.97
N ALA A 16 3.92 4.61 -5.00
CA ALA A 16 2.55 4.69 -5.53
C ALA A 16 1.52 4.21 -4.49
N LEU A 17 1.81 3.11 -3.77
CA LEU A 17 0.96 2.59 -2.69
C LEU A 17 0.86 3.58 -1.54
N GLU A 18 1.97 4.16 -1.08
CA GLU A 18 1.98 5.16 -0.01
C GLU A 18 1.18 6.41 -0.37
N SER A 19 1.29 6.88 -1.63
CA SER A 19 0.49 7.99 -2.13
C SER A 19 -1.00 7.67 -2.12
N ALA A 20 -1.39 6.50 -2.63
CA ALA A 20 -2.77 6.06 -2.65
C ALA A 20 -3.36 5.85 -1.24
N LEU A 21 -2.56 5.34 -0.29
CA LEU A 21 -2.95 5.21 1.11
C LEU A 21 -3.24 6.56 1.77
N ARG A 22 -2.45 7.60 1.47
CA ARG A 22 -2.71 8.96 1.96
C ARG A 22 -4.01 9.53 1.42
N VAL A 23 -4.28 9.35 0.13
CA VAL A 23 -5.54 9.78 -0.50
C VAL A 23 -6.72 9.05 0.14
N LEU A 24 -6.61 7.74 0.38
CA LEU A 24 -7.66 6.96 1.06
C LEU A 24 -7.93 7.44 2.49
N LEU A 25 -6.89 7.81 3.24
CA LEU A 25 -7.08 8.38 4.58
C LEU A 25 -7.83 9.71 4.54
N ASP A 26 -7.52 10.55 3.55
CA ASP A 26 -8.22 11.81 3.34
C ASP A 26 -9.69 11.58 2.97
N GLU A 27 -9.97 10.65 2.06
CA GLU A 27 -11.34 10.26 1.70
C GLU A 27 -12.11 9.69 2.91
N ILE A 28 -11.49 8.84 3.73
CA ILE A 28 -12.09 8.30 4.96
C ILE A 28 -12.44 9.41 5.95
N ALA A 29 -11.57 10.42 6.09
CA ALA A 29 -11.77 11.53 7.00
C ALA A 29 -12.97 12.40 6.58
N HIS A 30 -13.19 12.54 5.27
CA HIS A 30 -14.28 13.34 4.70
C HIS A 30 -15.55 12.52 4.37
N ALA A 31 -15.55 11.21 4.57
CA ALA A 31 -16.69 10.35 4.28
C ALA A 31 -17.78 10.44 5.36
N ASP A 32 -18.88 11.14 5.10
CA ASP A 32 -19.99 11.29 6.05
C ASP A 32 -20.84 10.04 6.24
N GLN A 33 -20.94 9.19 5.20
CA GLN A 33 -21.74 7.97 5.26
C GLN A 33 -20.95 6.81 5.88
N ARG A 34 -21.44 6.26 7.00
CA ARG A 34 -20.78 5.15 7.71
C ARG A 34 -20.45 3.96 6.82
N ALA A 35 -21.40 3.49 6.02
CA ALA A 35 -21.18 2.35 5.12
C ALA A 35 -20.08 2.60 4.09
N TYR A 36 -20.02 3.83 3.55
CA TYR A 36 -18.96 4.22 2.61
C TYR A 36 -17.60 4.31 3.32
N ARG A 37 -17.57 4.88 4.52
CA ARG A 37 -16.37 4.95 5.36
C ARG A 37 -15.83 3.55 5.71
N ASP A 38 -16.70 2.60 6.03
CA ASP A 38 -16.32 1.23 6.35
C ASP A 38 -15.75 0.51 5.11
N MET A 39 -16.34 0.71 3.93
CA MET A 39 -15.80 0.21 2.66
C MET A 39 -14.40 0.80 2.36
N LEU A 40 -14.22 2.10 2.56
CA LEU A 40 -12.92 2.76 2.37
C LEU A 40 -11.86 2.24 3.35
N ARG A 41 -12.22 1.98 4.60
CA ARG A 41 -11.33 1.38 5.60
C ARG A 41 -10.90 -0.02 5.20
N GLU A 42 -11.82 -0.87 4.75
CA GLU A 42 -11.47 -2.21 4.28
C GLU A 42 -10.48 -2.15 3.09
N ARG A 43 -10.70 -1.20 2.17
CA ARG A 43 -9.77 -0.96 1.06
C ARG A 43 -8.40 -0.50 1.56
N TYR A 44 -8.37 0.43 2.51
CA TYR A 44 -7.14 0.91 3.14
C TYR A 44 -6.37 -0.26 3.78
N ASP A 45 -7.02 -1.09 4.59
CA ASP A 45 -6.38 -2.20 5.29
C ASP A 45 -5.74 -3.20 4.32
N ARG A 46 -6.43 -3.53 3.23
CA ARG A 46 -5.88 -4.41 2.18
C ARG A 46 -4.64 -3.79 1.51
N MET A 47 -4.65 -2.49 1.26
CA MET A 47 -3.51 -1.80 0.65
C MET A 47 -2.33 -1.63 1.63
N ASP A 48 -2.59 -1.39 2.91
CA ASP A 48 -1.55 -1.32 3.94
C ASP A 48 -0.86 -2.67 4.13
N GLN A 49 -1.63 -3.77 4.11
CA GLN A 49 -1.07 -5.12 4.13
C GLN A 49 -0.15 -5.39 2.93
N LEU A 50 -0.53 -4.92 1.73
CA LEU A 50 0.34 -5.02 0.55
C LEU A 50 1.60 -4.17 0.70
N ASN A 51 1.47 -2.95 1.23
CA ASN A 51 2.60 -2.04 1.45
C ASN A 51 3.64 -2.65 2.42
N ARG A 52 3.19 -3.21 3.54
CA ARG A 52 4.07 -3.88 4.52
C ARG A 52 4.76 -5.11 3.93
N ARG A 53 4.05 -5.89 3.12
CA ARG A 53 4.65 -7.06 2.43
C ARG A 53 5.73 -6.64 1.43
N LEU A 54 5.50 -5.53 0.72
CA LEU A 54 6.47 -4.98 -0.21
C LEU A 54 7.69 -4.41 0.52
N GLU A 55 7.50 -3.77 1.67
CA GLU A 55 8.58 -3.30 2.53
C GLU A 55 9.49 -4.44 3.00
N MET A 56 8.92 -5.51 3.55
CA MET A 56 9.69 -6.70 3.96
C MET A 56 10.45 -7.33 2.78
N SER A 57 9.85 -7.33 1.58
CA SER A 57 10.49 -7.84 0.36
C SER A 57 11.67 -6.97 -0.07
N LEU A 58 11.57 -5.65 0.07
CA LEU A 58 12.64 -4.71 -0.26
C LEU A 58 13.79 -4.77 0.75
N GLU A 59 13.49 -4.85 2.04
CA GLU A 59 14.49 -5.01 3.10
C GLU A 59 15.26 -6.34 2.94
N GLY A 60 14.55 -7.43 2.64
CA GLY A 60 15.16 -8.72 2.34
C GLY A 60 16.13 -8.65 1.16
N ASN A 61 15.76 -7.95 0.08
CA ASN A 61 16.64 -7.77 -1.08
C ASN A 61 17.87 -6.90 -0.78
N GLN A 62 17.80 -5.97 0.17
CA GLN A 62 18.93 -5.13 0.57
C GLN A 62 19.97 -5.87 1.43
N VAL A 63 19.61 -6.96 2.10
CA VAL A 63 20.55 -7.77 2.90
C VAL A 63 21.42 -8.69 2.04
N TYR A 64 20.99 -8.99 0.80
CA TYR A 64 21.68 -9.92 -0.12
C TYR A 64 22.36 -9.25 -1.33
N ALA A 65 22.31 -7.92 -1.45
CA ALA A 65 22.93 -7.14 -2.53
C ALA A 65 24.17 -6.38 -2.03
#